data_AF-A0A1V4AYA1-F1
#
_entry.id   AF-A0A1V4AYA1-F1
#
_cell.length_a   1.000
_cell.length_b   1.000
_cell.length_c   1.000
_cell.angle_alpha   90.00
_cell.angle_beta   90.00
_cell.angle_gamma   90.00
#
_symmetry.space_group_name_H-M   'P 1'
#
loop_
_entity.id
_entity.type
_entity.pdbx_description
1 polymer ?
#
loop_
_entity_poly.entity_id
_entity_poly.type
_entity_poly.pdbx_seq_one_letter_code
_entity_poly.pdbx_strand_id
1 'polypeptide(L)' 'MLDNAILNLTHEQQQRAVEKIQELMRQGIGSGEAIALVAKELRELNAKQTSKNTEI' A
#
# COMPACT_ATOMS: atom_id res chain seq x y z
N MET A 1 14.11 -1.06 -17.08
CA MET A 1 13.23 -2.07 -16.45
C MET A 1 13.02 -1.67 -15.00
N LEU A 2 12.01 -0.85 -14.72
CA LEU A 2 11.78 -0.21 -13.41
C LEU A 2 10.36 -0.54 -12.90
N ASP A 3 9.78 -1.67 -13.33
CA ASP A 3 8.32 -1.88 -13.19
C ASP A 3 7.93 -3.07 -12.31
N ASN A 4 8.86 -3.70 -11.60
CA ASN A 4 8.54 -4.91 -10.81
C ASN A 4 8.45 -4.69 -9.28
N ALA A 5 8.85 -3.53 -8.76
CA ALA A 5 8.72 -3.26 -7.32
C ALA A 5 7.26 -2.99 -6.89
N ILE A 6 6.40 -2.54 -7.83
CA ILE A 6 4.97 -2.37 -7.59
C ILE A 6 4.23 -3.72 -7.62
N LEU A 7 4.80 -4.73 -8.30
CA LEU A 7 4.19 -6.07 -8.44
C LEU A 7 4.28 -6.96 -7.18
N ASN A 8 5.04 -6.57 -6.16
CA ASN A 8 5.11 -7.32 -4.90
C ASN A 8 3.93 -7.05 -3.96
N LEU A 9 2.99 -6.18 -4.35
CA LEU A 9 1.75 -5.97 -3.61
C LEU A 9 0.71 -7.01 -4.06
N THR A 10 0.11 -7.72 -3.11
CA THR A 10 -1.03 -8.60 -3.42
C THR A 10 -2.17 -7.77 -4.03
N HIS A 11 -3.03 -8.39 -4.85
CA HIS A 11 -4.21 -7.71 -5.41
C HIS A 11 -5.07 -7.03 -4.32
N GLU A 12 -5.12 -7.63 -3.13
CA GLU A 12 -5.82 -7.07 -1.98
C GLU A 12 -5.15 -5.80 -1.43
N GLN A 13 -3.81 -5.77 -1.35
CA GLN A 13 -3.07 -4.59 -0.91
C GLN A 13 -3.21 -3.44 -1.92
N GLN A 14 -3.19 -3.74 -3.21
CA GLN A 14 -3.43 -2.74 -4.26
C GLN A 14 -4.84 -2.14 -4.13
N GLN A 15 -5.85 -2.97 -3.89
CA GLN A 15 -7.22 -2.50 -3.71
C GLN A 15 -7.37 -1.62 -2.46
N ARG A 16 -6.82 -2.05 -1.32
CA ARG A 16 -6.78 -1.26 -0.08
C ARG A 16 -6.06 0.07 -0.26
N ALA A 17 -4.99 0.09 -1.05
CA ALA A 17 -4.25 1.31 -1.36
C ALA A 17 -5.10 2.32 -2.14
N VAL A 18 -5.83 1.87 -3.15
CA VAL A 18 -6.73 2.71 -3.96
C VAL A 18 -7.86 3.28 -3.11
N GLU A 19 -8.50 2.45 -2.27
CA GLU A 19 -9.57 2.90 -1.36
C GLU A 19 -9.06 3.95 -0.38
N LYS A 20 -7.87 3.74 0.20
CA LYS A 20 -7.28 4.68 1.15
C LYS A 20 -6.91 5.99 0.50
N ILE A 21 -6.38 5.98 -0.74
CA ILE A 21 -6.11 7.21 -1.49
C ILE A 21 -7.42 7.97 -1.77
N GLN A 22 -8.48 7.27 -2.20
CA GLN A 22 -9.79 7.90 -2.46
C GLN A 22 -10.42 8.50 -1.19
N GLU A 23 -10.30 7.82 -0.06
CA GLU A 23 -10.72 8.31 1.26
C GLU A 23 -9.99 9.62 1.61
N LEU A 24 -8.67 9.63 1.49
CA LEU A 24 -7.84 10.79 1.82
C LEU A 24 -8.15 11.97 0.87
N MET A 25 -8.35 11.71 -0.42
CA MET A 25 -8.77 12.75 -1.37
C MET A 25 -10.15 13.33 -1.02
N ARG A 26 -11.09 12.51 -0.55
CA ARG A 26 -12.41 12.99 -0.09
C ARG A 26 -12.31 13.84 1.17
N GLN A 27 -11.31 13.59 2.02
CA GLN A 27 -10.99 14.45 3.17
C GLN A 27 -10.28 15.76 2.79
N GLY A 28 -10.00 15.98 1.50
CA GLY A 28 -9.32 17.16 1.01
C GLY A 28 -7.79 17.06 1.05
N ILE A 29 -7.23 15.88 1.32
CA ILE A 29 -5.79 15.65 1.29
C ILE A 29 -5.32 15.59 -0.16
N GLY A 30 -4.22 16.29 -0.44
CA GLY A 30 -3.61 16.30 -1.77
C GLY A 30 -3.20 14.88 -2.20
N SER A 31 -3.38 14.56 -3.47
CA SER A 31 -3.06 13.25 -4.04
C SER A 31 -1.64 12.78 -3.74
N GLY A 32 -0.65 13.68 -3.73
CA GLY A 32 0.74 13.35 -3.38
C GLY A 32 0.94 12.94 -1.92
N GLU A 33 0.26 13.61 -0.99
CA GLU A 33 0.33 13.28 0.44
C GLU A 33 -0.44 11.99 0.73
N ALA A 34 -1.58 11.78 0.07
CA ALA A 34 -2.34 10.55 0.15
C ALA A 34 -1.54 9.33 -0.31
N ILE A 35 -0.84 9.44 -1.45
CA ILE A 35 0.03 8.39 -1.97
C ILE A 35 1.18 8.11 -1.01
N ALA A 36 1.80 9.13 -0.42
CA ALA A 36 2.91 8.97 0.52
C ALA A 36 2.48 8.22 1.80
N LEU A 37 1.31 8.55 2.34
CA LEU A 37 0.72 7.87 3.51
C LEU A 37 0.46 6.39 3.21
N VAL A 38 -0.17 6.11 2.07
CA VAL A 38 -0.49 4.74 1.65
C VAL A 38 0.76 3.93 1.33
N ALA A 39 1.76 4.52 0.68
CA ALA A 39 3.05 3.86 0.42
C ALA A 39 3.82 3.53 1.71
N LYS A 40 3.65 4.31 2.77
CA LYS A 40 4.21 4.01 4.09
C LYS A 40 3.46 2.84 4.75
N GLU A 41 2.13 2.91 4.78
CA GLU A 41 1.26 1.87 5.37
C GLU A 41 1.46 0.51 4.67
N LEU A 42 1.55 0.52 3.34
CA LEU A 42 1.84 -0.69 2.55
C LEU A 42 3.20 -1.29 2.87
N ARG A 43 4.24 -0.48 3.12
CA ARG A 43 5.57 -0.98 3.50
C ARG A 43 5.54 -1.63 4.87
N GLU A 44 4.85 -1.02 5.84
CA GLU A 44 4.68 -1.58 7.19
C GLU A 44 3.87 -2.88 7.18
N LEU A 45 2.81 -2.95 6.37
CA LEU A 45 2.00 -4.16 6.21
C LEU A 45 2.78 -5.28 5.55
N ASN A 46 3.52 -5.00 4.46
CA ASN A 46 4.37 -6.00 3.81
C ASN A 46 5.45 -6.54 4.75
N ALA A 47 6.13 -5.67 5.50
CA ALA A 47 7.12 -6.09 6.48
C ALA A 47 6.53 -7.02 7.55
N LYS A 48 5.29 -6.77 7.99
CA LYS A 48 4.58 -7.64 8.95
C LYS A 48 4.03 -8.93 8.33
N GLN A 49 3.65 -8.92 7.06
CA GLN A 49 3.10 -10.09 6.38
C GLN A 49 4.16 -11.11 6.00
N THR A 50 5.38 -10.69 5.66
CA THR A 50 6.50 -11.62 5.40
C THR A 50 6.85 -12.45 6.65
N SER A 51 6.66 -11.92 7.86
CA SER A 51 6.98 -12.63 9.12
C SER A 51 5.94 -13.69 9.52
N LYS A 52 4.71 -13.66 9.00
CA LYS A 52 3.66 -14.63 9.38
C LYS A 52 3.60 -15.88 8.52
N ASN A 53 4.30 -15.91 7.38
CA ASN A 53 4.18 -17.00 6.40
C ASN A 53 5.31 -18.04 6.49
N THR A 54 6.06 -18.06 7.61
CA THR A 54 7.20 -18.99 7.83
C THR A 54 6.97 -19.93 9.03
N GLU A 55 5.78 -19.98 9.62
CA GLU A 55 5.45 -20.87 10.75
C GLU A 55 4.37 -21.92 10.42
N ILE A 56 4.39 -22.54 9.24
CA ILE A 56 3.57 -23.73 8.95
C ILE A 56 4.45 -24.84 8.40
#